data_AF-A0A917X8E1-F1
#
_entry.id   AF-A0A917X8E1-F1
#
_cell.length_a   1.000
_cell.length_b   1.000
_cell.length_c   1.000
_cell.angle_alpha   90.00
_cell.angle_beta   90.00
_cell.angle_gamma   90.00
#
_symmetry.space_group_name_H-M   'P 1'
#
loop_
_entity.id
_entity.type
_entity.pdbx_description
1 polymer ?
#
loop_
_entity_poly.entity_id
_entity_poly.type
_entity_poly.pdbx_seq_one_letter_code
_entity_poly.pdbx_strand_id
1 'polypeptide(L)'
;MSAGPERLQWTAPAPLWTADTVGTASPAFLRPLIAELDTDAFLDVFLAMTGGTGGRTPADLAGLPPAPDPDGTYPLYWPTAHRYYLVAASLVCRRPGIPDHAVPPGSGERPFFVIRPAAAAGPDDALLPGERQLPLHAAPVAAFAPPASTAATLGMAAGGRSTRTLFYGFVPVSDGDPDVRDPTLYVIRTVLARDPCPPVLGAPSHSFVFAGPLPPPIGLRTDLLPTGLPKGPTP
;
A
#
# COMPACT_ATOMS: atom_id res chain seq x y z
N MET A 1 -7.91 39.28 -2.18
CA MET A 1 -6.83 38.29 -2.43
C MET A 1 -7.49 37.01 -2.89
N SER A 2 -7.51 36.71 -4.19
CA SER A 2 -7.99 35.40 -4.65
C SER A 2 -6.96 34.35 -4.25
N ALA A 3 -7.36 33.42 -3.39
CA ALA A 3 -6.57 32.22 -3.15
C ALA A 3 -6.39 31.50 -4.48
N GLY A 4 -5.15 31.23 -4.88
CA GLY A 4 -4.88 30.37 -6.04
C GLY A 4 -5.51 28.99 -5.85
N PRO A 5 -5.69 28.22 -6.94
CA PRO A 5 -6.26 26.89 -6.85
C PRO A 5 -5.47 26.03 -5.87
N GLU A 6 -6.19 25.38 -4.96
CA GLU A 6 -5.63 24.46 -3.97
C GLU A 6 -4.92 23.31 -4.68
N ARG A 7 -3.61 23.17 -4.43
CA ARG A 7 -2.83 22.09 -5.01
C ARG A 7 -2.96 20.84 -4.15
N LEU A 8 -3.67 19.85 -4.67
CA LEU A 8 -3.79 18.53 -4.07
C LEU A 8 -2.50 17.73 -4.30
N GLN A 9 -2.19 16.84 -3.36
CA GLN A 9 -1.01 16.00 -3.42
C GLN A 9 -1.22 14.70 -2.64
N TRP A 10 -0.82 13.58 -3.24
CA TRP A 10 -0.69 12.32 -2.52
C TRP A 10 0.63 12.27 -1.75
N THR A 11 0.58 11.66 -0.58
CA THR A 11 1.70 11.50 0.36
C THR A 11 1.65 10.13 1.00
N ALA A 12 2.73 9.74 1.67
CA ALA A 12 2.75 8.61 2.58
C ALA A 12 1.59 8.69 3.59
N PRO A 13 1.09 7.56 4.12
CA PRO A 13 0.09 7.56 5.18
C PRO A 13 0.43 8.54 6.30
N ALA A 14 -0.54 9.35 6.74
CA ALA A 14 -0.37 10.29 7.84
C ALA A 14 0.31 9.71 9.10
N PRO A 15 0.02 8.47 9.52
CA PRO A 15 0.71 7.85 10.65
C PRO A 15 2.23 7.70 10.49
N LEU A 16 2.75 7.74 9.26
CA LEU A 16 4.18 7.70 8.99
C LEU A 16 4.86 9.07 9.02
N TRP A 17 4.12 10.18 9.22
CA TRP A 17 4.67 11.55 9.21
C TRP A 17 5.37 11.92 10.52
N THR A 18 6.30 11.09 10.94
CA THR A 18 7.13 11.33 12.13
C THR A 18 8.59 11.50 11.72
N ALA A 19 9.37 12.21 12.53
CA ALA A 19 10.79 12.44 12.27
C ALA A 19 11.59 11.12 12.15
N ASP A 20 11.13 10.06 12.83
CA ASP A 20 11.81 8.77 12.90
C ASP A 20 11.41 7.81 11.77
N THR A 21 10.31 8.11 11.05
CA THR A 21 9.80 7.26 9.95
C THR A 21 9.89 7.96 8.60
N VAL A 22 9.09 9.00 8.37
CA VAL A 22 9.01 9.72 7.09
C VAL A 22 8.75 11.20 7.36
N GLY A 23 9.77 12.04 7.17
CA GLY A 23 9.65 13.50 7.25
C GLY A 23 9.32 14.14 5.90
N THR A 24 8.84 15.38 5.89
CA THR A 24 8.50 16.16 4.66
C THR A 24 9.68 16.39 3.71
N ALA A 25 10.91 16.29 4.20
CA ALA A 25 12.13 16.35 3.39
C ALA A 25 12.48 15.01 2.71
N SER A 26 11.87 13.90 3.13
CA SER A 26 12.14 12.56 2.59
C SER A 26 11.42 12.35 1.26
N PRO A 27 12.08 11.80 0.23
CA PRO A 27 11.40 11.35 -0.98
C PRO A 27 10.29 10.31 -0.72
N ALA A 28 10.41 9.53 0.37
CA ALA A 28 9.38 8.58 0.78
C ALA A 28 8.08 9.25 1.21
N PHE A 29 8.11 10.55 1.58
CA PHE A 29 6.92 11.32 1.96
C PHE A 29 5.89 11.42 0.84
N LEU A 30 6.31 11.28 -0.42
CA LEU A 30 5.41 11.40 -1.58
C LEU A 30 4.90 10.06 -2.10
N ARG A 31 5.36 8.96 -1.51
CA ARG A 31 5.08 7.60 -1.99
C ARG A 31 3.98 6.96 -1.16
N PRO A 32 3.08 6.18 -1.78
CA PRO A 32 2.19 5.33 -1.02
C PRO A 32 2.99 4.24 -0.28
N LEU A 33 2.45 3.79 0.85
CA LEU A 33 2.90 2.59 1.53
C LEU A 33 2.28 1.36 0.84
N ILE A 34 3.08 0.31 0.69
CA ILE A 34 2.58 -1.06 0.50
C ILE A 34 2.75 -1.74 1.86
N ALA A 35 1.65 -2.14 2.50
CA ALA A 35 1.66 -2.83 3.78
C ALA A 35 1.44 -4.33 3.55
N GLU A 36 2.31 -5.16 4.12
CA GLU A 36 2.22 -6.62 4.14
C GLU A 36 1.60 -7.08 5.48
N LEU A 37 0.57 -7.91 5.41
CA LEU A 37 -0.08 -8.54 6.55
C LEU A 37 -0.14 -10.05 6.35
N ASP A 38 -0.10 -10.80 7.44
CA ASP A 38 0.14 -12.25 7.43
C ASP A 38 -1.06 -13.09 7.92
N THR A 39 -2.25 -12.50 7.94
CA THR A 39 -3.46 -13.11 8.51
C THR A 39 -4.67 -12.88 7.63
N ASP A 40 -5.57 -13.86 7.57
CA ASP A 40 -6.85 -13.76 6.85
C ASP A 40 -7.74 -12.62 7.41
N ALA A 41 -7.50 -12.20 8.66
CA ALA A 41 -8.13 -11.04 9.29
C ALA A 41 -7.38 -9.71 8.99
N PHE A 42 -6.57 -9.65 7.92
CA PHE A 42 -5.68 -8.52 7.63
C PHE A 42 -6.40 -7.18 7.62
N LEU A 43 -7.61 -7.12 7.04
CA LEU A 43 -8.35 -5.87 6.96
C LEU A 43 -8.78 -5.39 8.35
N ASP A 44 -9.26 -6.28 9.21
CA ASP A 44 -9.65 -5.95 10.58
C ASP A 44 -8.45 -5.51 11.40
N VAL A 45 -7.30 -6.19 11.24
CA VAL A 45 -6.03 -5.80 11.87
C VAL A 45 -5.60 -4.41 11.41
N PHE A 46 -5.65 -4.14 10.10
CA PHE A 46 -5.33 -2.84 9.52
C PHE A 46 -6.24 -1.73 10.05
N LEU A 47 -7.55 -1.96 10.06
CA LEU A 47 -8.53 -0.99 10.58
C LEU A 47 -8.40 -0.80 12.09
N ALA A 48 -8.01 -1.83 12.84
CA ALA A 48 -7.73 -1.71 14.26
C ALA A 48 -6.50 -0.82 14.52
N MET A 49 -5.45 -0.95 13.69
CA MET A 49 -4.27 -0.06 13.75
C MET A 49 -4.65 1.38 13.42
N THR A 50 -5.31 1.64 12.29
CA THR A 50 -5.67 3.01 11.90
C THR A 50 -6.65 3.65 12.89
N GLY A 51 -7.59 2.87 13.43
CA GLY A 51 -8.57 3.30 14.42
C GLY A 51 -8.05 3.35 15.86
N GLY A 52 -6.84 2.88 16.15
CA GLY A 52 -6.28 2.84 17.50
C GLY A 52 -7.07 1.95 18.47
N THR A 53 -7.53 0.78 18.02
CA THR A 53 -8.37 -0.14 18.80
C THR A 53 -7.67 -1.50 19.02
N GLY A 54 -8.16 -2.30 19.97
CA GLY A 54 -7.62 -3.64 20.21
C GLY A 54 -6.16 -3.67 20.69
N GLY A 55 -5.69 -2.60 21.35
CA GLY A 55 -4.30 -2.45 21.79
C GLY A 55 -3.31 -2.09 20.68
N ARG A 56 -3.81 -1.85 19.45
CA ARG A 56 -3.03 -1.38 18.31
C ARG A 56 -3.04 0.13 18.23
N THR A 57 -2.03 0.70 17.57
CA THR A 57 -1.94 2.13 17.31
C THR A 57 -1.66 2.40 15.83
N PRO A 58 -1.98 3.60 15.32
CA PRO A 58 -1.61 3.98 13.96
C PRO A 58 -0.10 3.95 13.71
N ALA A 59 0.73 4.10 14.76
CA ALA A 59 2.19 4.00 14.65
C ALA A 59 2.64 2.60 14.20
N ASP A 60 1.84 1.56 14.47
CA ASP A 60 2.16 0.18 14.12
C ASP A 60 2.28 -0.02 12.59
N LEU A 61 1.69 0.87 11.79
CA LEU A 61 1.81 0.86 10.32
C LEU A 61 3.28 0.97 9.85
N ALA A 62 4.15 1.61 10.63
CA ALA A 62 5.56 1.74 10.28
C ALA A 62 6.31 0.39 10.23
N GLY A 63 5.78 -0.64 10.90
CA GLY A 63 6.34 -1.98 10.92
C GLY A 63 5.80 -2.93 9.86
N LEU A 64 4.90 -2.47 8.98
CA LEU A 64 4.25 -3.29 7.94
C LEU A 64 4.82 -3.20 6.52
N PRO A 65 5.79 -2.36 6.14
CA PRO A 65 6.37 -2.46 4.80
C PRO A 65 6.87 -3.89 4.53
N PRO A 66 6.68 -4.47 3.33
CA PRO A 66 7.29 -5.74 2.97
C PRO A 66 8.82 -5.64 3.06
N ALA A 67 9.50 -6.77 3.21
CA ALA A 67 10.96 -6.80 3.16
C ALA A 67 11.42 -6.77 1.69
N PRO A 68 12.39 -5.92 1.30
CA PRO A 68 12.97 -5.98 -0.03
C PRO A 68 13.95 -7.16 -0.14
N ASP A 69 14.05 -7.72 -1.34
CA ASP A 69 15.16 -8.59 -1.74
C ASP A 69 16.49 -7.81 -1.78
N PRO A 70 17.66 -8.49 -1.83
CA PRO A 70 18.96 -7.84 -1.90
C PRO A 70 19.11 -6.80 -3.03
N ASP A 71 18.37 -6.98 -4.13
CA ASP A 71 18.35 -6.06 -5.28
C ASP A 71 17.40 -4.86 -5.09
N GLY A 72 16.79 -4.72 -3.91
CA GLY A 72 15.88 -3.61 -3.56
C GLY A 72 14.48 -3.73 -4.16
N THR A 73 14.13 -4.88 -4.72
CA THR A 73 12.81 -5.20 -5.26
C THR A 73 11.98 -5.91 -4.20
N TYR A 74 10.66 -5.68 -4.18
CA TYR A 74 9.77 -6.36 -3.24
C TYR A 74 9.07 -7.54 -3.92
N PRO A 75 9.30 -8.79 -3.49
CA PRO A 75 8.53 -9.93 -3.98
C PRO A 75 7.17 -9.96 -3.27
N LEU A 76 6.10 -9.67 -3.99
CA LEU A 76 4.74 -9.79 -3.47
C LEU A 76 4.26 -11.24 -3.65
N TYR A 77 4.04 -11.95 -2.54
CA TYR A 77 3.65 -13.36 -2.55
C TYR A 77 2.13 -13.57 -2.71
N TRP A 78 1.74 -14.79 -3.08
CA TRP A 78 0.33 -15.18 -3.29
C TRP A 78 -0.41 -15.44 -1.96
N PRO A 79 -1.77 -15.48 -1.96
CA PRO A 79 -2.54 -15.73 -0.74
C PRO A 79 -2.25 -17.09 -0.09
N THR A 80 -1.75 -18.07 -0.85
CA THR A 80 -1.29 -19.36 -0.31
C THR A 80 -0.08 -19.22 0.62
N ALA A 81 0.66 -18.11 0.53
CA ALA A 81 1.71 -17.75 1.47
C ALA A 81 1.16 -17.04 2.73
N HIS A 82 -0.17 -16.92 2.85
CA HIS A 82 -0.87 -16.10 3.83
C HIS A 82 -0.38 -14.65 3.88
N ARG A 83 0.04 -14.09 2.73
CA ARG A 83 0.47 -12.69 2.64
C ARG A 83 -0.59 -11.86 1.91
N TYR A 84 -0.96 -10.74 2.53
CA TYR A 84 -1.98 -9.81 2.07
C TYR A 84 -1.38 -8.42 1.95
N TYR A 85 -1.62 -7.76 0.82
CA TYR A 85 -1.02 -6.48 0.51
C TYR A 85 -2.06 -5.37 0.41
N LEU A 86 -1.87 -4.32 1.19
CA LEU A 86 -2.67 -3.10 1.15
C LEU A 86 -1.82 -1.93 0.66
N VAL A 87 -2.34 -1.17 -0.30
CA VAL A 87 -1.83 0.17 -0.63
C VAL A 87 -2.43 1.14 0.37
N ALA A 88 -1.64 2.06 0.91
CA ALA A 88 -2.12 3.11 1.79
C ALA A 88 -1.45 4.46 1.50
N ALA A 89 -2.22 5.56 1.52
CA ALA A 89 -1.73 6.92 1.29
C ALA A 89 -2.66 7.98 1.88
N SER A 90 -2.13 9.18 2.09
CA SER A 90 -2.93 10.35 2.50
C SER A 90 -2.98 11.38 1.37
N LEU A 91 -4.18 11.91 1.13
CA LEU A 91 -4.42 12.97 0.15
C LEU A 91 -4.53 14.30 0.88
N VAL A 92 -3.65 15.24 0.55
CA VAL A 92 -3.49 16.49 1.30
C VAL A 92 -3.59 17.71 0.39
N CYS A 93 -4.01 18.82 0.98
CA CYS A 93 -3.91 20.13 0.38
C CYS A 93 -2.56 20.74 0.75
N ARG A 94 -1.82 21.33 -0.20
CA ARG A 94 -0.53 22.02 0.08
C ARG A 94 -0.69 23.37 0.79
N ARG A 95 -1.58 23.46 1.79
CA ARG A 95 -1.73 24.60 2.70
C ARG A 95 -0.87 24.41 3.97
N PRO A 96 -0.46 25.48 4.66
CA PRO A 96 0.18 25.38 5.97
C PRO A 96 -0.64 24.48 6.92
N GLY A 97 0.02 23.55 7.62
CA GLY A 97 -0.64 22.53 8.45
C GLY A 97 -1.05 21.25 7.72
N ILE A 98 -0.81 21.18 6.39
CA ILE A 98 -1.06 20.03 5.50
C ILE A 98 -2.42 19.41 5.80
N PRO A 99 -3.56 20.14 5.72
CA PRO A 99 -4.85 19.54 5.98
C PRO A 99 -5.15 18.45 4.94
N ASP A 100 -5.85 17.41 5.36
CA ASP A 100 -6.30 16.37 4.43
C ASP A 100 -7.37 16.94 3.50
N HIS A 101 -7.36 16.48 2.26
CA HIS A 101 -8.46 16.72 1.33
C HIS A 101 -9.57 15.72 1.63
N ALA A 102 -10.68 16.21 2.18
CA ALA A 102 -11.89 15.42 2.28
C ALA A 102 -12.43 15.17 0.87
N VAL A 103 -12.72 13.92 0.53
CA VAL A 103 -13.40 13.54 -0.71
C VAL A 103 -14.91 13.49 -0.41
N PRO A 104 -15.69 14.53 -0.74
CA PRO A 104 -17.08 14.59 -0.32
C PRO A 104 -17.94 13.61 -1.14
N PRO A 105 -18.95 12.95 -0.55
CA PRO A 105 -19.90 12.16 -1.30
C PRO A 105 -20.56 12.98 -2.41
N GLY A 106 -20.62 12.44 -3.63
CA GLY A 106 -21.30 13.08 -4.77
C GLY A 106 -20.50 14.19 -5.48
N SER A 107 -19.25 14.47 -5.10
CA SER A 107 -18.40 15.45 -5.79
C SER A 107 -17.90 15.00 -7.18
N GLY A 108 -18.07 13.71 -7.50
CA GLY A 108 -17.49 13.06 -8.67
C GLY A 108 -16.00 12.73 -8.51
N GLU A 109 -15.39 13.04 -7.37
CA GLU A 109 -14.01 12.67 -7.05
C GLU A 109 -13.91 11.18 -6.73
N ARG A 110 -12.94 10.51 -7.36
CA ARG A 110 -12.73 9.07 -7.25
C ARG A 110 -11.29 8.77 -6.89
N PRO A 111 -11.00 8.37 -5.63
CA PRO A 111 -9.69 7.88 -5.25
C PRO A 111 -9.57 6.40 -5.64
N PHE A 112 -8.48 6.06 -6.32
CA PHE A 112 -8.13 4.70 -6.70
C PHE A 112 -6.61 4.57 -6.83
N PHE A 113 -6.11 3.37 -7.09
CA PHE A 113 -4.73 3.18 -7.47
C PHE A 113 -4.63 2.33 -8.73
N VAL A 114 -3.49 2.43 -9.39
CA VAL A 114 -3.15 1.63 -10.57
C VAL A 114 -1.86 0.86 -10.30
N ILE A 115 -1.76 -0.33 -10.89
CA ILE A 115 -0.54 -1.12 -10.95
C ILE A 115 -0.03 -1.02 -12.38
N ARG A 116 1.21 -0.60 -12.57
CA ARG A 116 1.80 -0.41 -13.91
C ARG A 116 3.22 -0.94 -13.98
N PRO A 117 3.67 -1.44 -15.15
CA PRO A 117 5.08 -1.74 -15.36
C PRO A 117 5.94 -0.50 -15.07
N ALA A 118 7.06 -0.67 -14.38
CA ALA A 118 7.99 0.41 -14.05
C ALA A 118 8.59 1.07 -15.31
N ALA A 119 8.75 0.28 -16.38
CA ALA A 119 9.25 0.72 -17.67
C ALA A 119 8.15 1.30 -18.61
N ALA A 120 6.88 1.33 -18.19
CA ALA A 120 5.81 1.83 -19.02
C ALA A 120 6.05 3.31 -19.38
N ALA A 121 6.16 3.61 -20.67
CA ALA A 121 6.39 4.95 -21.18
C ALA A 121 5.09 5.77 -21.15
N GLY A 122 5.19 7.01 -20.67
CA GLY A 122 4.11 7.99 -20.76
C GLY A 122 4.35 9.20 -19.86
N PRO A 123 3.49 10.23 -19.93
CA PRO A 123 3.60 11.39 -19.07
C PRO A 123 3.47 10.97 -17.59
N ASP A 124 4.31 11.53 -16.72
CA ASP A 124 4.27 11.25 -15.29
C ASP A 124 2.93 11.60 -14.61
N ASP A 125 2.14 12.46 -15.25
CA ASP A 125 0.88 13.02 -14.74
C ASP A 125 -0.36 12.52 -15.51
N ALA A 126 -0.26 11.43 -16.28
CA ALA A 126 -1.37 10.86 -17.04
C ALA A 126 -1.65 9.40 -16.67
N LEU A 127 -2.93 9.04 -16.73
CA LEU A 127 -3.34 7.64 -16.77
C LEU A 127 -2.97 7.03 -18.12
N LEU A 128 -2.47 5.80 -18.11
CA LEU A 128 -2.15 5.07 -19.31
C LEU A 128 -3.36 4.26 -19.80
N PRO A 129 -3.57 4.13 -21.12
CA PRO A 129 -4.59 3.25 -21.67
C PRO A 129 -4.40 1.81 -21.17
N GLY A 130 -5.50 1.18 -20.71
CA GLY A 130 -5.48 -0.19 -20.20
C GLY A 130 -5.05 -0.35 -18.75
N GLU A 131 -4.70 0.74 -18.03
CA GLU A 131 -4.42 0.64 -16.60
C GLU A 131 -5.65 0.14 -15.83
N ARG A 132 -5.45 -0.95 -15.08
CA ARG A 132 -6.45 -1.45 -14.16
C ARG A 132 -6.56 -0.51 -12.96
N GLN A 133 -7.75 0.03 -12.75
CA GLN A 133 -8.06 0.89 -11.61
C GLN A 133 -8.63 0.05 -10.47
N LEU A 134 -8.02 0.18 -9.29
CA LEU A 134 -8.39 -0.55 -8.08
C LEU A 134 -8.84 0.45 -7.01
N PRO A 135 -9.98 0.21 -6.34
CA PRO A 135 -10.58 1.22 -5.47
C PRO A 135 -9.70 1.54 -4.26
N LEU A 136 -9.73 2.80 -3.83
CA LEU A 136 -9.26 3.21 -2.52
C LEU A 136 -10.45 3.57 -1.63
N HIS A 137 -10.44 3.05 -0.40
CA HIS A 137 -11.42 3.30 0.64
C HIS A 137 -10.83 4.25 1.68
N ALA A 138 -11.66 5.14 2.23
CA ALA A 138 -11.25 6.03 3.31
C ALA A 138 -11.40 5.35 4.68
N ALA A 139 -10.42 5.54 5.56
CA ALA A 139 -10.48 5.19 6.98
C ALA A 139 -10.05 6.39 7.84
N PRO A 140 -10.73 6.66 8.96
CA PRO A 140 -10.24 7.64 9.92
C PRO A 140 -8.95 7.14 10.57
N VAL A 141 -8.07 8.08 10.92
CA VAL A 141 -6.85 7.79 11.68
C VAL A 141 -7.04 8.32 13.10
N ALA A 142 -6.89 7.46 14.11
CA ALA A 142 -6.95 7.85 15.50
C ALA A 142 -5.78 8.75 15.90
N ALA A 143 -5.96 9.56 16.94
CA ALA A 143 -4.88 10.35 17.50
C ALA A 143 -4.00 9.47 18.40
N PHE A 144 -2.69 9.48 18.17
CA PHE A 144 -1.75 8.54 18.80
C PHE A 144 -0.41 9.16 19.16
N ALA A 145 -0.12 10.34 18.61
CA ALA A 145 1.22 10.88 18.60
C ALA A 145 1.59 11.50 19.96
N PRO A 146 2.81 11.27 20.47
CA PRO A 146 3.28 11.91 21.69
C PRO A 146 3.22 13.44 21.59
N PRO A 147 3.00 14.16 22.70
CA PRO A 147 3.09 15.62 22.72
C PRO A 147 4.41 16.10 22.11
N ALA A 148 4.37 17.24 21.39
CA ALA A 148 5.51 17.86 20.71
C ALA A 148 6.14 17.06 19.54
N SER A 149 5.64 15.88 19.20
CA SER A 149 6.05 15.18 17.96
C SER A 149 5.50 15.88 16.70
N THR A 150 6.14 15.66 15.55
CA THR A 150 5.64 16.15 14.25
C THR A 150 4.22 15.66 13.96
N ALA A 151 3.89 14.42 14.28
CA ALA A 151 2.54 13.91 14.11
C ALA A 151 1.52 14.64 15.01
N ALA A 152 1.91 15.03 16.23
CA ALA A 152 1.06 15.85 17.10
C ALA A 152 0.84 17.26 16.55
N THR A 153 1.88 17.92 15.99
CA THR A 153 1.72 19.24 15.35
C THR A 153 0.86 19.18 14.08
N LEU A 154 0.82 18.01 13.44
CA LEU A 154 -0.05 17.70 12.32
C LEU A 154 -1.43 17.16 12.76
N GLY A 155 -1.85 17.38 14.01
CA GLY A 155 -3.23 17.10 14.44
C GLY A 155 -3.50 15.65 14.84
N MET A 156 -2.47 14.85 15.12
CA MET A 156 -2.61 13.47 15.61
C MET A 156 -2.21 13.32 17.10
N ALA A 157 -2.23 14.40 17.88
CA ALA A 157 -1.83 14.40 19.28
C ALA A 157 -2.70 13.46 20.16
N ALA A 158 -2.06 12.56 20.90
CA ALA A 158 -2.73 11.57 21.74
C ALA A 158 -3.71 12.21 22.74
N GLY A 159 -4.86 11.57 22.97
CA GLY A 159 -5.95 12.07 23.81
C GLY A 159 -6.86 13.12 23.14
N GLY A 160 -6.52 13.58 21.94
CA GLY A 160 -7.36 14.44 21.11
C GLY A 160 -8.24 13.69 20.12
N ARG A 161 -8.99 14.44 19.31
CA ARG A 161 -9.62 13.93 18.09
C ARG A 161 -8.69 14.21 16.91
N SER A 162 -8.35 13.17 16.16
CA SER A 162 -7.66 13.33 14.88
C SER A 162 -8.69 13.58 13.78
N THR A 163 -8.38 14.50 12.88
CA THR A 163 -9.18 14.77 11.67
C THR A 163 -8.56 14.13 10.43
N ARG A 164 -7.61 13.22 10.63
CA ARG A 164 -6.85 12.59 9.55
C ARG A 164 -7.63 11.45 8.90
N THR A 165 -7.48 11.34 7.59
CA THR A 165 -8.05 10.33 6.71
C THR A 165 -6.92 9.62 5.97
N LEU A 166 -6.98 8.30 6.01
CA LEU A 166 -6.13 7.42 5.24
C LEU A 166 -6.95 6.80 4.11
N PHE A 167 -6.39 6.76 2.90
CA PHE A 167 -6.94 5.99 1.80
C PHE A 167 -6.20 4.66 1.69
N TYR A 168 -6.93 3.55 1.58
CA TYR A 168 -6.34 2.22 1.45
C TYR A 168 -7.05 1.34 0.42
N GLY A 169 -6.33 0.40 -0.19
CA GLY A 169 -6.91 -0.51 -1.18
C GLY A 169 -6.14 -1.83 -1.27
N PHE A 170 -6.83 -2.91 -1.64
CA PHE A 170 -6.24 -4.24 -1.70
C PHE A 170 -5.55 -4.48 -3.04
N VAL A 171 -4.30 -4.97 -3.00
CA VAL A 171 -3.57 -5.40 -4.20
C VAL A 171 -4.03 -6.81 -4.57
N PRO A 172 -4.74 -7.00 -5.70
CA PRO A 172 -5.16 -8.32 -6.13
C PRO A 172 -3.92 -9.08 -6.60
N VAL A 173 -3.52 -10.06 -5.80
CA VAL A 173 -2.44 -10.98 -6.16
C VAL A 173 -2.94 -12.17 -6.97
N SER A 174 -4.24 -12.27 -7.32
CA SER A 174 -4.83 -13.52 -7.84
C SER A 174 -5.60 -13.45 -9.17
N ASP A 175 -5.47 -12.38 -9.95
CA ASP A 175 -6.17 -12.31 -11.25
C ASP A 175 -5.25 -12.69 -12.40
N GLY A 176 -5.08 -14.00 -12.59
CA GLY A 176 -5.05 -14.69 -13.88
C GLY A 176 -4.33 -14.12 -15.11
N ASP A 177 -3.43 -13.14 -14.99
CA ASP A 177 -2.61 -12.69 -16.12
C ASP A 177 -1.44 -13.66 -16.30
N PRO A 178 -1.42 -14.44 -17.40
CA PRO A 178 -0.51 -15.55 -17.59
C PRO A 178 0.87 -15.02 -17.96
N ASP A 179 1.89 -15.75 -17.49
CA ASP A 179 3.30 -15.52 -17.80
C ASP A 179 4.04 -14.49 -16.93
N VAL A 180 3.91 -14.64 -15.60
CA VAL A 180 4.94 -14.24 -14.62
C VAL A 180 6.17 -15.15 -14.79
N ARG A 181 6.78 -15.13 -15.98
CA ARG A 181 8.08 -15.75 -16.29
C ARG A 181 9.14 -14.71 -16.60
N ASP A 182 8.74 -13.46 -16.86
CA ASP A 182 9.63 -12.32 -16.99
C ASP A 182 9.52 -11.47 -15.71
N PRO A 183 10.61 -11.15 -14.99
CA PRO A 183 10.60 -10.28 -13.81
C PRO A 183 10.28 -8.83 -14.20
N THR A 184 9.05 -8.60 -14.66
CA THR A 184 8.54 -7.27 -14.92
C THR A 184 8.45 -6.56 -13.58
N LEU A 185 9.26 -5.51 -13.41
CA LEU A 185 9.13 -4.60 -12.27
C LEU A 185 7.84 -3.81 -12.44
N TYR A 186 7.03 -3.77 -11.39
CA TYR A 186 5.81 -2.97 -11.31
C TYR A 186 5.97 -1.86 -10.28
N VAL A 187 5.19 -0.80 -10.45
CA VAL A 187 4.98 0.24 -9.45
C VAL A 187 3.49 0.50 -9.27
N ILE A 188 3.11 0.94 -8.08
CA ILE A 188 1.78 1.42 -7.75
C ILE A 188 1.77 2.94 -7.76
N ARG A 189 0.68 3.53 -8.27
CA ARG A 189 0.39 4.96 -8.13
C ARG A 189 -1.02 5.17 -7.61
N THR A 190 -1.15 6.05 -6.62
CA THR A 190 -2.44 6.54 -6.15
C THR A 190 -2.93 7.65 -7.07
N VAL A 191 -4.23 7.70 -7.29
CA VAL A 191 -4.87 8.59 -8.25
C VAL A 191 -6.12 9.17 -7.63
N LEU A 192 -6.30 10.48 -7.78
CA LEU A 192 -7.58 11.14 -7.60
C LEU A 192 -8.05 11.65 -8.96
N ALA A 193 -9.13 11.08 -9.50
CA ALA A 193 -9.73 11.58 -10.74
C ALA A 193 -11.03 12.34 -10.46
N ARG A 194 -11.29 13.36 -11.26
CA ARG A 194 -12.53 14.14 -11.26
C ARG A 194 -12.73 14.74 -12.64
N ASP A 195 -13.79 14.39 -13.33
CA ASP A 195 -14.07 14.99 -14.64
C ASP A 195 -14.54 16.46 -14.47
N PRO A 196 -14.09 17.41 -15.33
CA PRO A 196 -13.18 17.27 -16.47
C PRO A 196 -11.70 17.58 -16.13
N CYS A 197 -11.32 17.56 -14.85
CA CYS A 197 -9.98 17.91 -14.41
C CYS A 197 -8.97 16.78 -14.72
N PRO A 198 -7.71 17.13 -15.04
CA PRO A 198 -6.64 16.14 -15.07
C PRO A 198 -6.52 15.41 -13.72
N PRO A 199 -6.21 14.11 -13.73
CA PRO A 199 -6.06 13.34 -12.50
C PRO A 199 -4.85 13.82 -11.69
N VAL A 200 -4.95 13.72 -10.36
CA VAL A 200 -3.83 13.98 -9.44
C VAL A 200 -3.17 12.64 -9.12
N LEU A 201 -1.95 12.44 -9.61
CA LEU A 201 -1.16 11.23 -9.40
C LEU A 201 -0.20 11.39 -8.21
N GLY A 202 -0.03 10.31 -7.46
CA GLY A 202 1.04 10.18 -6.47
C GLY A 202 2.37 9.80 -7.11
N ALA A 203 3.45 9.96 -6.34
CA ALA A 203 4.74 9.41 -6.75
C ALA A 203 4.63 7.88 -6.85
N PRO A 204 5.42 7.23 -7.72
CA PRO A 204 5.44 5.77 -7.79
C PRO A 204 5.86 5.19 -6.44
N SER A 205 5.25 4.06 -6.07
CA SER A 205 5.72 3.20 -4.98
C SER A 205 7.14 2.70 -5.25
N HIS A 206 7.66 1.92 -4.31
CA HIS A 206 8.80 1.07 -4.60
C HIS A 206 8.47 0.07 -5.72
N SER A 207 9.49 -0.33 -6.49
CA SER A 207 9.37 -1.37 -7.50
C SER A 207 9.16 -2.73 -6.86
N PHE A 208 8.23 -3.51 -7.39
CA PHE A 208 7.93 -4.85 -6.90
C PHE A 208 7.74 -5.82 -8.05
N VAL A 209 7.88 -7.11 -7.76
CA VAL A 209 7.52 -8.20 -8.66
C VAL A 209 6.42 -9.01 -8.01
N PHE A 210 5.51 -9.55 -8.80
CA PHE A 210 4.71 -10.66 -8.32
C PHE A 210 5.62 -11.86 -8.20
N ALA A 211 5.81 -12.39 -6.99
CA ALA A 211 6.58 -13.60 -6.82
C ALA A 211 5.91 -14.70 -7.67
N GLY A 212 6.69 -15.48 -8.41
CA GLY A 212 6.17 -16.67 -9.08
C GLY A 212 5.63 -17.71 -8.07
N PRO A 213 5.21 -18.90 -8.52
CA PRO A 213 4.89 -19.98 -7.59
C PRO A 213 6.06 -20.19 -6.62
N LEU A 214 5.75 -20.30 -5.32
CA LEU A 214 6.76 -20.59 -4.29
C LEU A 214 7.63 -21.76 -4.78
N PRO A 215 8.97 -21.65 -4.76
CA PRO A 215 9.80 -22.82 -4.94
C PRO A 215 9.38 -23.85 -3.88
N PRO A 216 9.30 -25.14 -4.23
CA PRO A 216 8.94 -26.16 -3.26
C PRO A 216 9.86 -26.05 -2.04
N PRO A 217 9.35 -26.31 -0.82
CA PRO A 217 10.14 -26.16 0.39
C PRO A 217 11.46 -26.93 0.24
N ILE A 218 12.57 -26.21 0.42
CA ILE A 218 13.93 -26.77 0.41
C ILE A 218 13.97 -27.82 1.53
N GLY A 219 13.76 -29.08 1.19
CA GLY A 219 13.66 -30.18 2.17
C GLY A 219 12.86 -31.40 1.75
N LEU A 220 11.96 -31.34 0.76
CA LEU A 220 11.35 -32.55 0.22
C LEU A 220 12.29 -33.19 -0.82
N ARG A 221 13.30 -33.90 -0.32
CA ARG A 221 13.98 -34.95 -1.09
C ARG A 221 12.95 -36.02 -1.45
N THR A 222 12.46 -35.99 -2.70
CA THR A 222 11.63 -37.06 -3.28
C THR A 222 12.40 -38.38 -3.40
N ASP A 223 13.71 -38.36 -3.23
CA ASP A 223 14.64 -39.49 -3.16
C ASP A 223 14.52 -40.35 -1.89
N LEU A 224 13.58 -40.06 -0.98
CA LEU A 224 13.23 -40.92 0.17
C LEU A 224 11.86 -41.60 0.06
N LEU A 225 11.17 -41.53 -1.08
CA LEU A 225 10.08 -42.46 -1.35
C LEU A 225 10.69 -43.86 -1.54
N PRO A 226 10.39 -44.85 -0.68
CA PRO A 226 10.92 -46.20 -0.86
C PRO A 226 10.35 -46.77 -2.17
N THR A 227 11.18 -46.84 -3.20
CA THR A 227 10.95 -47.67 -4.38
C THR A 227 11.06 -49.13 -3.97
N GLY A 228 9.95 -49.70 -3.47
CA GLY A 228 9.89 -51.13 -3.25
C GLY A 228 8.88 -51.55 -2.19
N LEU A 229 7.62 -51.67 -2.58
CA LEU A 229 6.75 -52.67 -1.95
C LEU A 229 7.19 -54.05 -2.49
N PRO A 230 7.60 -55.01 -1.63
CA PRO A 230 7.90 -56.36 -2.10
C PRO A 230 6.62 -57.00 -2.65
N LYS A 231 6.69 -57.53 -3.86
CA LYS A 231 5.65 -58.40 -4.41
C LYS A 231 5.54 -59.64 -3.52
N GLY A 232 4.40 -59.79 -2.84
CA GLY A 232 4.06 -61.02 -2.13
C GLY A 232 3.90 -62.19 -3.11
N PRO A 233 4.13 -63.44 -2.66
CA PRO A 233 4.03 -64.61 -3.52
C PRO A 233 2.58 -64.81 -3.97
N THR A 234 2.42 -65.06 -5.26
CA THR A 234 1.13 -65.37 -5.89
C THR A 234 0.74 -66.82 -5.54
N PRO A 235 -0.52 -67.10 -5.15
CA PRO A 235 -1.03 -68.47 -5.02
C PRO A 235 -1.23 -69.15 -6.38
#